data_AF-A0A934TAD1-F1
#
_entry.id   AF-A0A934TAD1-F1
#
_cell.length_a   1.000
_cell.length_b   1.000
_cell.length_c   1.000
_cell.angle_alpha   90.00
_cell.angle_beta   90.00
_cell.angle_gamma   90.00
#
_symmetry.space_group_name_H-M   'P 1'
#
loop_
_entity.id
_entity.type
_entity.pdbx_description
1 polymer ?
#
loop_
_entity_poly.entity_id
_entity_poly.type
_entity_poly.pdbx_seq_one_letter_code
_entity_poly.pdbx_strand_id
1 'polypeptide(L)'
;MRLIISLLLSVILILNTAMKCDEDYSDPINVNLIGLEIYNVNNEGQYPIISDEPIKKEAYMIGVKQLTDGDEPRYYQLVEQIETKTISCDIDIDHEHPAGSDITDFFIRTSYKPHDLTYSYVLRKEIPAGTYSFKVIVTTANQVFESQTTPIDLY
;
A
#
# COMPACT_ATOMS: atom_id res chain seq x y z
N MET A 1 19.01 -27.52 -53.03
CA MET A 1 20.01 -26.53 -52.58
C MET A 1 19.44 -25.11 -52.47
N ARG A 2 18.75 -24.56 -53.48
CA ARG A 2 18.16 -23.20 -53.43
C ARG A 2 17.12 -22.99 -52.32
N LEU A 3 16.26 -23.98 -52.06
CA LEU A 3 15.17 -23.88 -51.07
C LEU A 3 15.66 -23.83 -49.61
N ILE A 4 16.77 -24.54 -49.32
CA ILE A 4 17.39 -24.58 -47.99
C ILE A 4 18.09 -23.25 -47.67
N ILE A 5 18.73 -22.64 -48.67
CA ILE A 5 19.37 -21.33 -48.53
C ILE A 5 18.32 -20.24 -48.27
N SER A 6 17.18 -20.28 -48.98
CA SER A 6 16.06 -19.36 -48.75
C SER A 6 15.45 -19.51 -47.35
N LEU A 7 15.33 -20.75 -46.85
CA LEU A 7 14.80 -21.03 -45.51
C LEU A 7 15.77 -20.55 -44.41
N LEU A 8 17.08 -20.72 -44.61
CA LEU A 8 18.10 -20.22 -43.69
C LEU A 8 18.10 -18.69 -43.63
N LEU A 9 17.96 -18.02 -44.78
CA LEU A 9 17.87 -16.56 -44.85
C LEU A 9 16.62 -16.01 -44.15
N SER A 10 15.47 -16.66 -44.30
CA SER A 10 14.24 -16.25 -43.60
C SER A 10 14.33 -16.50 -42.09
N VAL A 11 14.96 -17.59 -41.63
CA VAL A 11 15.21 -17.83 -40.20
C VAL A 11 16.16 -16.78 -39.62
N ILE A 12 17.22 -16.40 -40.34
CA ILE A 12 18.15 -15.35 -39.90
C ILE A 12 17.45 -13.99 -39.82
N LEU A 13 16.55 -13.66 -40.75
CA LEU A 13 15.76 -12.43 -40.69
C LEU A 13 14.78 -12.42 -39.49
N ILE A 14 14.13 -13.55 -39.18
CA ILE A 14 13.21 -13.67 -38.02
C ILE A 14 13.98 -13.58 -36.70
N LEU A 15 15.21 -14.09 -36.63
CA LEU A 15 16.06 -14.00 -35.42
C LEU A 15 16.55 -12.56 -35.14
N ASN A 16 16.61 -11.69 -36.14
CA ASN A 16 17.01 -10.28 -35.98
C ASN A 16 15.84 -9.33 -35.65
N THR A 17 14.59 -9.81 -35.71
CA THR A 17 13.41 -9.05 -35.23
C THR A 17 13.08 -9.36 -33.78
N ALA A 18 13.98 -10.00 -33.02
CA ALA A 18 13.92 -9.98 -31.57
C ALA A 18 14.00 -8.51 -31.14
N MET A 19 12.83 -7.91 -30.95
CA MET A 19 12.67 -6.57 -30.41
C MET A 19 13.62 -6.45 -29.23
N LYS A 20 14.59 -5.56 -29.33
CA LYS A 20 15.06 -4.90 -28.12
C LYS A 20 13.81 -4.19 -27.60
N CYS A 21 13.18 -4.82 -26.63
CA CYS A 21 12.32 -4.11 -25.71
C CYS A 21 13.30 -3.16 -25.03
N ASP A 22 13.46 -1.96 -25.57
CA ASP A 22 13.97 -0.83 -24.80
C ASP A 22 12.88 -0.60 -23.75
N GLU A 23 12.90 -1.43 -22.72
CA GLU A 23 12.18 -1.17 -21.49
C GLU A 23 12.89 0.06 -20.93
N ASP A 24 12.30 1.24 -21.18
CA ASP A 24 12.59 2.49 -20.51
C ASP A 24 12.32 2.27 -19.00
N TYR A 25 13.19 1.50 -18.34
CA TYR A 25 13.32 1.52 -16.90
C TYR A 25 14.00 2.84 -16.58
N SER A 26 13.19 3.88 -16.45
CA SER A 26 13.63 5.09 -15.77
C SER A 26 14.14 4.68 -14.40
N ASP A 27 15.40 5.00 -14.10
CA ASP A 27 15.97 4.76 -12.77
C ASP A 27 15.04 5.33 -11.70
N PRO A 28 14.88 4.63 -10.55
CA PRO A 28 14.05 5.15 -9.48
C PRO A 28 14.55 6.52 -9.04
N ILE A 29 13.62 7.45 -8.87
CA ILE A 29 13.96 8.74 -8.28
C ILE A 29 13.95 8.57 -6.77
N ASN A 30 15.06 8.97 -6.16
CA ASN A 30 15.21 8.99 -4.72
C ASN A 30 14.39 10.13 -4.14
N VAL A 31 13.47 9.82 -3.22
CA VAL A 31 12.59 10.77 -2.55
C VAL A 31 12.64 10.58 -1.04
N ASN A 32 12.33 11.64 -0.30
CA ASN A 32 12.15 11.59 1.15
C ASN A 32 10.69 11.35 1.50
N LEU A 33 10.44 10.52 2.51
CA LEU A 33 9.14 10.48 3.17
C LEU A 33 9.01 11.77 3.99
N ILE A 34 7.94 12.54 3.79
CA ILE A 34 7.71 13.80 4.51
C ILE A 34 6.46 13.76 5.40
N GLY A 35 5.60 12.76 5.21
CA GLY A 35 4.36 12.63 5.99
C GLY A 35 3.49 11.45 5.59
N LEU A 36 2.37 11.31 6.30
CA LEU A 36 1.38 10.26 6.09
C LEU A 36 -0.03 10.86 6.13
N GLU A 37 -0.88 10.39 5.22
CA GLU A 37 -2.33 10.56 5.30
C GLU A 37 -2.97 9.18 5.47
N ILE A 38 -3.85 9.03 6.46
CA ILE A 38 -4.48 7.75 6.82
C ILE A 38 -5.99 7.86 6.64
N TYR A 39 -6.58 6.88 5.98
CA TYR A 39 -7.99 6.89 5.58
C TYR A 39 -8.73 5.64 6.05
N ASN A 40 -10.00 5.81 6.39
CA ASN A 40 -10.93 4.70 6.52
C ASN A 40 -11.35 4.22 5.13
N VAL A 41 -11.29 2.92 4.90
CA VAL A 41 -11.59 2.33 3.59
C VAL A 41 -12.61 1.20 3.76
N ASN A 42 -13.71 1.28 2.99
CA ASN A 42 -14.73 0.24 2.90
C ASN A 42 -14.40 -0.72 1.74
N ASN A 43 -14.36 -2.02 2.05
CA ASN A 43 -14.02 -3.11 1.14
C ASN A 43 -15.18 -4.06 0.80
N GLU A 44 -16.44 -3.68 1.02
CA GLU A 44 -17.60 -4.55 0.76
C GLU A 44 -17.89 -4.76 -0.74
N GLY A 45 -17.38 -3.87 -1.60
CA GLY A 45 -17.66 -3.87 -3.04
C GLY A 45 -16.61 -4.58 -3.89
N GLN A 46 -16.76 -4.43 -5.21
CA GLN A 46 -15.76 -4.90 -6.18
C GLN A 46 -14.44 -4.12 -6.10
N TYR A 47 -14.47 -2.89 -5.57
CA TYR A 47 -13.31 -2.04 -5.38
C TYR A 47 -13.41 -1.33 -4.03
N PRO A 48 -12.27 -1.18 -3.31
CA PRO A 48 -12.24 -0.48 -2.04
C PRO A 48 -12.43 1.01 -2.27
N ILE A 49 -13.16 1.66 -1.38
CA ILE A 49 -13.44 3.10 -1.44
C ILE A 49 -13.11 3.76 -0.11
N ILE A 50 -12.54 4.97 -0.15
CA ILE A 50 -12.41 5.80 1.05
C ILE A 50 -13.83 6.16 1.52
N SER A 51 -14.08 6.01 2.82
CA SER A 51 -15.42 6.17 3.39
C SER A 51 -15.38 6.87 4.73
N ASP A 52 -16.26 7.84 4.92
CA ASP A 52 -16.58 8.44 6.22
C ASP A 52 -17.90 7.87 6.80
N GLU A 53 -18.56 6.97 6.06
CA GLU A 53 -19.77 6.27 6.50
C GLU A 53 -19.42 4.99 7.28
N PRO A 54 -20.27 4.55 8.23
CA PRO A 54 -20.07 3.32 8.99
C PRO A 54 -19.74 2.10 8.11
N ILE A 55 -18.85 1.23 8.59
CA ILE A 55 -18.32 0.10 7.80
C ILE A 55 -18.50 -1.19 8.60
N LYS A 56 -18.88 -2.29 7.92
CA LYS A 56 -18.83 -3.61 8.55
C LYS A 56 -17.41 -3.97 8.94
N LYS A 57 -17.21 -4.51 10.15
CA LYS A 57 -15.88 -4.91 10.64
C LYS A 57 -15.12 -5.79 9.65
N GLU A 58 -15.78 -6.77 9.05
CA GLU A 58 -15.20 -7.70 8.09
C GLU A 58 -14.76 -7.07 6.76
N ALA A 59 -15.21 -5.84 6.50
CA ALA A 59 -14.89 -5.07 5.30
C ALA A 59 -14.00 -3.85 5.58
N TYR A 60 -13.59 -3.65 6.83
CA TYR A 60 -12.79 -2.49 7.19
C TYR A 60 -11.34 -2.62 6.74
N MET A 61 -10.81 -1.51 6.21
CA MET A 61 -9.42 -1.36 5.85
C MET A 61 -8.87 -0.01 6.32
N ILE A 62 -7.59 0.01 6.68
CA ILE A 62 -6.82 1.25 6.84
C ILE A 62 -6.09 1.51 5.52
N GLY A 63 -6.39 2.66 4.93
CA GLY A 63 -5.70 3.20 3.76
C GLY A 63 -4.53 4.09 4.16
N VAL A 64 -3.36 3.91 3.55
CA VAL A 64 -2.17 4.74 3.84
C VAL A 64 -1.66 5.38 2.56
N LYS A 65 -1.53 6.70 2.57
CA LYS A 65 -0.85 7.49 1.55
C LYS A 65 0.41 8.10 2.14
N GLN A 66 1.54 7.74 1.55
CA GLN A 66 2.83 8.33 1.86
C GLN A 66 2.97 9.64 1.10
N LEU A 67 3.29 10.71 1.82
CA LEU A 67 3.62 11.99 1.24
C LEU A 67 5.13 12.04 1.02
N THR A 68 5.57 12.39 -0.18
CA THR A 68 6.98 12.53 -0.51
C THR A 68 7.27 13.93 -1.04
N ASP A 69 8.54 14.31 -1.07
CA ASP A 69 9.03 15.56 -1.65
C ASP A 69 9.22 15.50 -3.18
N GLY A 70 8.74 14.43 -3.84
CA GLY A 70 8.81 14.24 -5.28
C GLY A 70 7.51 14.64 -6.00
N ASP A 71 7.64 15.11 -7.25
CA ASP A 71 6.52 15.48 -8.12
C ASP A 71 5.96 14.26 -8.90
N GLU A 72 4.67 13.94 -8.69
CA GLU A 72 3.79 13.02 -9.46
C GLU A 72 4.32 11.57 -9.73
N PRO A 73 3.46 10.55 -9.93
CA PRO A 73 3.79 9.17 -9.60
C PRO A 73 4.81 8.56 -10.57
N ARG A 74 6.09 8.71 -10.26
CA ARG A 74 7.20 8.00 -10.89
C ARG A 74 7.58 6.81 -10.02
N TYR A 75 8.37 5.90 -10.60
CA TYR A 75 9.01 4.83 -9.84
C TYR A 75 9.95 5.48 -8.80
N TYR A 76 9.55 5.47 -7.54
CA TYR A 76 10.30 6.10 -6.46
C TYR A 76 10.98 5.08 -5.56
N GLN A 77 12.12 5.49 -5.04
CA GLN A 77 12.82 4.81 -3.96
C GLN A 77 12.94 5.77 -2.78
N LEU A 78 12.54 5.32 -1.59
CA LEU A 78 12.78 6.11 -0.38
C LEU A 78 14.28 6.13 -0.08
N VAL A 79 14.83 7.33 0.12
CA VAL A 79 16.22 7.53 0.57
C VAL A 79 16.44 6.80 1.90
N GLU A 80 15.52 6.99 2.83
CA GLU A 80 15.51 6.29 4.11
C GLU A 80 14.58 5.09 4.07
N GLN A 81 15.12 3.91 4.39
CA GLN A 81 14.29 2.71 4.47
C GLN A 81 13.38 2.77 5.69
N ILE A 82 12.17 2.26 5.52
CA ILE A 82 11.23 2.06 6.61
C ILE A 82 11.65 0.82 7.38
N GLU A 83 11.90 0.98 8.67
CA GLU A 83 12.30 -0.09 9.58
C GLU A 83 11.08 -0.78 10.17
N THR A 84 10.10 0.00 10.66
CA THR A 84 8.89 -0.53 11.30
C THR A 84 7.64 0.22 10.87
N LYS A 85 6.51 -0.48 11.00
CA LYS A 85 5.16 0.06 10.82
C LYS A 85 4.29 -0.50 11.92
N THR A 86 3.74 0.37 12.74
CA THR A 86 2.90 0.00 13.89
C THR A 86 1.51 0.60 13.71
N ILE A 87 0.49 -0.15 14.13
CA ILE A 87 -0.90 0.29 14.18
C ILE A 87 -1.35 0.24 15.63
N SER A 88 -1.96 1.31 16.11
CA SER A 88 -2.55 1.40 17.45
C SER A 88 -3.95 2.01 17.37
N CYS A 89 -4.72 1.87 18.45
CA CYS A 89 -6.03 2.50 18.59
C CYS A 89 -6.12 3.22 19.93
N ASP A 90 -6.81 4.36 19.97
CA ASP A 90 -6.91 5.20 21.17
C ASP A 90 -8.04 4.74 22.15
N ILE A 91 -8.65 3.57 21.90
CA ILE A 91 -9.64 2.95 22.80
C ILE A 91 -9.23 1.54 23.21
N ASP A 92 -9.75 1.07 24.34
CA ASP A 92 -9.61 -0.31 24.78
C ASP A 92 -10.38 -1.23 23.82
N ILE A 93 -9.71 -2.19 23.19
CA ILE A 93 -10.38 -3.21 22.35
C ILE A 93 -10.86 -4.37 23.22
N ASP A 94 -10.00 -4.82 24.12
CA ASP A 94 -10.28 -5.83 25.13
C ASP A 94 -9.32 -5.65 26.32
N HIS A 95 -9.34 -6.57 27.29
CA HIS A 95 -8.49 -6.50 28.47
C HIS A 95 -6.99 -6.71 28.17
N GLU A 96 -6.64 -7.42 27.10
CA GLU A 96 -5.26 -7.67 26.68
C GLU A 96 -4.71 -6.52 25.81
N HIS A 97 -5.60 -5.75 25.18
CA HIS A 97 -5.29 -4.66 24.26
C HIS A 97 -5.97 -3.34 24.71
N PRO A 98 -5.48 -2.70 25.79
CA PRO A 98 -5.94 -1.38 26.20
C PRO A 98 -5.57 -0.29 25.17
N ALA A 99 -6.14 0.90 25.33
CA ALA A 99 -5.86 2.06 24.49
C ALA A 99 -4.34 2.33 24.35
N GLY A 100 -3.90 2.54 23.12
CA GLY A 100 -2.50 2.75 22.76
C GLY A 100 -1.69 1.46 22.54
N SER A 101 -2.30 0.28 22.68
CA SER A 101 -1.62 -0.99 22.40
C SER A 101 -1.21 -1.09 20.93
N ASP A 102 -0.07 -1.75 20.67
CA ASP A 102 0.29 -2.20 19.33
C ASP A 102 -0.65 -3.36 18.94
N ILE A 103 -1.47 -3.12 17.93
CA ILE A 103 -2.45 -4.06 17.38
C ILE A 103 -2.15 -4.33 15.90
N THR A 104 -0.90 -4.16 15.47
CA THR A 104 -0.49 -4.35 14.06
C THR A 104 -0.84 -5.75 13.56
N ASP A 105 -0.78 -6.76 14.42
CA ASP A 105 -1.11 -8.15 14.14
C ASP A 105 -2.61 -8.38 13.87
N PHE A 106 -3.48 -7.42 14.21
CA PHE A 106 -4.91 -7.49 13.88
C PHE A 106 -5.16 -7.27 12.38
N PHE A 107 -4.15 -6.75 11.68
CA PHE A 107 -4.23 -6.30 10.32
C PHE A 107 -3.28 -7.07 9.40
N ILE A 108 -3.70 -7.26 8.14
CA ILE A 108 -2.85 -7.82 7.08
C ILE A 108 -2.62 -6.77 6.01
N ARG A 109 -1.34 -6.50 5.70
CA ARG A 109 -0.97 -5.62 4.59
C ARG A 109 -1.40 -6.22 3.25
N THR A 110 -2.00 -5.41 2.40
CA THR A 110 -2.44 -5.79 1.06
C THR A 110 -2.00 -4.77 0.00
N SER A 111 -1.84 -5.23 -1.23
CA SER A 111 -1.64 -4.38 -2.41
C SER A 111 -2.96 -3.84 -2.97
N TYR A 112 -4.09 -4.45 -2.59
CA TYR A 112 -5.45 -4.05 -2.98
C TYR A 112 -5.89 -2.82 -2.19
N LYS A 113 -6.19 -1.74 -2.89
CA LYS A 113 -6.39 -0.41 -2.31
C LYS A 113 -7.04 0.54 -3.32
N PRO A 114 -7.65 1.66 -2.87
CA PRO A 114 -7.99 2.78 -3.75
C PRO A 114 -6.75 3.30 -4.49
N HIS A 115 -6.92 3.79 -5.72
CA HIS A 115 -5.83 4.15 -6.63
C HIS A 115 -4.81 5.11 -6.04
N ASP A 116 -5.26 6.09 -5.26
CA ASP A 116 -4.42 7.19 -4.77
C ASP A 116 -3.69 6.88 -3.45
N LEU A 117 -3.81 5.64 -2.95
CA LEU A 117 -3.13 5.21 -1.73
C LEU A 117 -1.85 4.44 -2.05
N THR A 118 -0.86 4.51 -1.17
CA THR A 118 0.41 3.79 -1.31
C THR A 118 0.26 2.31 -0.93
N TYR A 119 -0.41 2.02 0.17
CA TYR A 119 -0.75 0.66 0.60
C TYR A 119 -1.96 0.67 1.53
N SER A 120 -2.46 -0.53 1.86
CA SER A 120 -3.57 -0.67 2.80
C SER A 120 -3.41 -1.89 3.69
N TYR A 121 -4.18 -1.89 4.77
CA TYR A 121 -4.25 -2.95 5.76
C TYR A 121 -5.70 -3.40 5.92
N VAL A 122 -5.97 -4.70 5.83
CA VAL A 122 -7.29 -5.27 6.06
C VAL A 122 -7.39 -5.72 7.52
N LEU A 123 -8.46 -5.34 8.21
CA LEU A 123 -8.75 -5.87 9.53
C LEU A 123 -9.12 -7.35 9.42
N ARG A 124 -8.42 -8.20 10.17
CA ARG A 124 -8.60 -9.66 10.13
C ARG A 124 -8.95 -10.25 11.48
N LYS A 125 -8.56 -9.59 12.57
CA LYS A 125 -9.00 -9.94 13.91
C LYS A 125 -10.41 -9.43 14.13
N GLU A 126 -11.24 -10.26 14.75
CA GLU A 126 -12.54 -9.83 15.23
C GLU A 126 -12.36 -8.87 16.41
N ILE A 127 -12.99 -7.70 16.31
CA ILE A 127 -13.04 -6.68 17.37
C ILE A 127 -14.50 -6.39 17.71
N PRO A 128 -14.82 -5.83 18.88
CA PRO A 128 -16.18 -5.40 19.19
C PRO A 128 -16.71 -4.35 18.21
N ALA A 129 -18.03 -4.21 18.12
CA ALA A 129 -18.61 -3.06 17.43
C ALA A 129 -18.37 -1.78 18.25
N GLY A 130 -18.12 -0.66 17.58
CA GLY A 130 -17.81 0.60 18.25
C GLY A 130 -17.25 1.66 17.30
N THR A 131 -16.91 2.81 17.87
CA THR A 131 -16.28 3.91 17.13
C THR A 131 -14.77 3.84 17.32
N TYR A 132 -14.03 3.74 16.22
CA TYR A 132 -12.58 3.54 16.23
C TYR A 132 -11.85 4.68 15.50
N SER A 133 -10.66 5.03 15.98
CA SER A 133 -9.65 5.77 15.22
C SER A 133 -8.34 4.98 15.32
N PHE A 134 -7.72 4.71 14.17
CA PHE A 134 -6.49 3.94 14.09
C PHE A 134 -5.33 4.84 13.74
N LYS A 135 -4.31 4.82 14.59
CA LYS A 135 -3.06 5.55 14.42
C LYS A 135 -2.03 4.63 13.77
N VAL A 136 -1.44 5.10 12.67
CA VAL A 136 -0.36 4.40 11.95
C VAL A 136 0.92 5.17 12.19
N ILE A 137 1.93 4.45 12.69
CA ILE A 137 3.26 4.97 12.97
C ILE A 137 4.24 4.27 12.03
N VAL A 138 5.04 5.04 11.30
CA VAL A 138 6.08 4.57 10.38
C VAL A 138 7.40 5.13 10.86
N THR A 139 8.35 4.25 11.15
CA THR A 139 9.67 4.64 11.64
C THR A 139 10.73 4.34 10.59
N THR A 140 11.55 5.33 10.28
CA THR A 140 12.82 5.20 9.55
C THR A 140 13.97 5.25 10.55
N ALA A 141 15.20 5.05 10.09
CA ALA A 141 16.40 5.15 10.93
C ALA A 141 16.53 6.51 11.66
N ASN A 142 16.00 7.60 11.09
CA ASN A 142 16.19 8.96 11.60
C ASN A 142 14.89 9.67 12.00
N GLN A 143 13.73 9.18 11.54
CA GLN A 143 12.46 9.90 11.65
C GLN A 143 11.31 8.98 12.02
N VAL A 144 10.32 9.55 12.71
CA VAL A 144 9.04 8.90 13.00
C VAL A 144 7.94 9.73 12.36
N PHE A 145 7.10 9.08 11.58
CA PHE A 145 5.92 9.66 10.95
C PHE A 145 4.69 9.00 11.53
N GLU A 146 3.74 9.80 12.01
CA GLU A 146 2.49 9.30 12.55
C GLU A 146 1.33 10.11 12.01
N SER A 147 0.21 9.41 11.81
CA SER A 147 -1.07 10.01 11.42
C SER A 147 -2.17 9.02 11.78
N GLN A 148 -3.42 9.46 11.77
CA GLN A 148 -4.55 8.66 12.24
C GLN A 148 -5.78 8.86 11.37
N THR A 149 -6.64 7.86 11.34
CA THR A 149 -7.94 7.98 10.67
C THR A 149 -8.86 8.93 11.42
N THR A 150 -9.82 9.51 10.71
CA THR A 150 -11.02 10.06 11.35
C THR A 150 -11.75 8.96 12.12
N PRO A 151 -12.47 9.29 13.21
CA PRO A 151 -13.31 8.32 13.90
C PRO A 151 -14.33 7.69 12.95
N ILE A 152 -14.50 6.36 13.00
CA ILE A 152 -15.41 5.59 12.15
C ILE A 152 -16.17 4.56 12.98
N ASP A 153 -17.46 4.39 12.69
CA ASP A 153 -18.26 3.35 13.31
C ASP A 153 -18.06 2.02 12.59
N LEU A 154 -17.63 1.00 13.35
CA LEU A 154 -17.48 -0.36 12.89
C LEU A 154 -18.57 -1.24 13.51
N TYR A 155 -19.41 -1.84 12.66
CA TYR A 155 -20.58 -2.62 13.08
C TYR A 155 -20.51 -4.10 12.69
#